data_AF-A0AAV0YTV8-F1
#
_entry.id   AF-A0AAV0YTV8-F1
#
_cell.length_a   1.000
_cell.length_b   1.000
_cell.length_c   1.000
_cell.angle_alpha   90.00
_cell.angle_beta   90.00
_cell.angle_gamma   90.00
#
_symmetry.space_group_name_H-M   'P 1'
#
loop_
_entity.id
_entity.type
_entity.pdbx_description
1 polymer ?
#
loop_
_entity_poly.entity_id
_entity_poly.type
_entity_poly.pdbx_seq_one_letter_code
_entity_poly.pdbx_strand_id
1 'polypeptide(L)'
;MGNLSSSNEKKPLPIDTIFKLPANLPIWPQGGGFGSGIIDLGGLKVLQISTFNKIWTTLEGGQNDLGAAFFEPTQIPQGFFSLGHYSQPNNKPLFGWVLVAKDESNGALKNPIDYTLVWSSKAQKIKQDKDGYIWLPIAPNGYSPLGHIVTTTPEKPSLDRIQCVRSDLTDQCEINTWIWGKDKKIDEKGINVHNVRPSNRGTQAPSVLVGTFLAHVGEIKNSPLPISCLKNSNFMSFSSMPNLPQVKALAQNYSPLMYLHPNEKFQPCSIKWYFTNGALLYKKGEEENPIDIDPLGSNLPQGGSNDGSYWLDLPKDKANRERVKKGEHIGDWEHVTLRISNFNGELKSVYFSQHSNGQWLDASQVEFQSGNKSVTYSSLNGHAIYSKAGLVLQGVSDIGIKNETKKSDMVVDFGDGFEIVSGEYLGDEVVEPSWLNFFRQWGPKITYDLGEELKKLDKVIPGLKLPNELLGEEGPTGPKLKRNWNGDEV
;
A
#
# COMPACT_ATOMS: atom_id res chain seq x y z
N MET A 1 -9.11 47.43 -36.69
CA MET A 1 -9.92 46.67 -35.71
C MET A 1 -9.57 45.20 -35.87
N GLY A 2 -9.14 44.55 -34.80
CA GLY A 2 -8.75 43.15 -34.79
C GLY A 2 -8.13 42.79 -33.44
N ASN A 3 -8.93 42.89 -32.38
CA ASN A 3 -8.56 42.37 -31.07
C ASN A 3 -8.54 40.84 -31.15
N LEU A 4 -7.36 40.25 -31.22
CA LEU A 4 -7.14 38.85 -30.86
C LEU A 4 -7.16 38.78 -29.33
N SER A 5 -8.32 38.49 -28.76
CA SER A 5 -8.42 38.03 -27.38
C SER A 5 -7.76 36.66 -27.30
N SER A 6 -6.51 36.60 -26.82
CA SER A 6 -5.94 35.35 -26.34
C SER A 6 -6.64 34.98 -25.05
N SER A 7 -7.72 34.19 -25.15
CA SER A 7 -8.19 33.41 -24.02
C SER A 7 -7.06 32.47 -23.62
N ASN A 8 -6.35 32.79 -22.54
CA ASN A 8 -5.47 31.86 -21.84
C ASN A 8 -6.34 30.72 -21.29
N GLU A 9 -6.67 29.74 -22.14
CA GLU A 9 -7.25 28.48 -21.66
C GLU A 9 -6.21 27.83 -20.76
N LYS A 10 -6.49 27.80 -19.45
CA LYS A 10 -5.67 27.08 -18.48
C LYS A 10 -5.64 25.62 -18.90
N LYS A 11 -4.44 25.09 -19.17
CA LYS A 11 -4.27 23.67 -19.48
C LYS A 11 -4.86 22.85 -18.33
N PRO A 12 -5.79 21.91 -18.59
CA PRO A 12 -6.43 21.13 -17.54
C PRO A 12 -5.36 20.30 -16.80
N LEU A 13 -5.43 20.29 -15.47
CA LEU A 13 -4.58 19.47 -14.64
C LEU A 13 -5.20 18.07 -14.48
N PRO A 14 -4.40 17.00 -14.28
CA PRO A 14 -4.94 15.67 -14.03
C PRO A 14 -6.04 15.65 -12.95
N ILE A 15 -5.85 16.39 -11.85
CA ILE A 15 -6.80 16.53 -10.74
C ILE A 15 -8.17 17.13 -11.10
N ASP A 16 -8.31 17.71 -12.29
CA ASP A 16 -9.60 18.21 -12.81
C ASP A 16 -10.48 17.07 -13.36
N THR A 17 -9.92 15.86 -13.46
CA THR A 17 -10.63 14.64 -13.87
C THR A 17 -10.84 13.71 -12.68
N ILE A 18 -11.91 12.93 -12.70
CA ILE A 18 -12.20 11.90 -11.68
C ILE A 18 -11.79 10.54 -12.24
N PHE A 19 -10.95 9.81 -11.50
CA PHE A 19 -10.62 8.43 -11.88
C PHE A 19 -11.80 7.51 -11.64
N LYS A 20 -12.01 6.57 -12.57
CA LYS A 20 -12.90 5.43 -12.42
C LYS A 20 -12.14 4.18 -12.80
N LEU A 21 -12.40 3.09 -12.09
CA LEU A 21 -11.93 1.78 -12.52
C LEU A 21 -12.41 1.47 -13.95
N PRO A 22 -11.62 0.72 -14.75
CA PRO A 22 -11.96 0.44 -16.15
C PRO A 22 -13.29 -0.30 -16.33
N ALA A 23 -13.67 -1.16 -15.37
CA ALA A 23 -14.95 -1.83 -15.33
C ALA A 23 -15.74 -1.45 -14.07
N ASN A 24 -17.07 -1.45 -14.19
CA ASN A 24 -17.95 -1.24 -13.03
C ASN A 24 -17.69 -2.31 -11.96
N LEU A 25 -17.92 -1.95 -10.70
CA LEU A 25 -17.88 -2.92 -9.62
C LEU A 25 -18.95 -4.00 -9.84
N PRO A 26 -18.59 -5.29 -9.74
CA PRO A 26 -19.57 -6.36 -9.82
C PRO A 26 -20.49 -6.33 -8.61
N ILE A 27 -21.63 -7.02 -8.71
CA ILE A 27 -22.43 -7.34 -7.52
C ILE A 27 -21.68 -8.41 -6.75
N TRP A 28 -21.21 -8.08 -5.55
CA TRP A 28 -20.53 -9.04 -4.70
C TRP A 28 -21.49 -10.16 -4.26
N PRO A 29 -20.99 -11.39 -4.08
CA PRO A 29 -21.76 -12.45 -3.45
C PRO A 29 -22.37 -11.98 -2.12
N GLN A 30 -23.53 -12.54 -1.76
CA GLN A 30 -24.20 -12.23 -0.49
C GLN A 30 -23.30 -12.60 0.70
N GLY A 31 -23.33 -11.78 1.75
CA GLY A 31 -22.48 -11.93 2.92
C GLY A 31 -22.87 -11.00 4.07
N GLY A 32 -21.91 -10.76 4.97
CA GLY A 32 -22.08 -9.87 6.12
C GLY A 32 -22.09 -8.38 5.75
N GLY A 33 -21.40 -7.55 6.52
CA GLY A 33 -21.36 -6.09 6.32
C GLY A 33 -20.43 -5.60 5.21
N PHE A 34 -19.61 -6.48 4.60
CA PHE A 34 -18.75 -6.10 3.49
C PHE A 34 -19.57 -5.56 2.30
N GLY A 35 -19.15 -4.42 1.75
CA GLY A 35 -19.82 -3.82 0.60
C GLY A 35 -21.16 -3.14 0.92
N SER A 36 -21.55 -3.04 2.20
CA SER A 36 -22.84 -2.46 2.61
C SER A 36 -22.86 -0.92 2.61
N GLY A 37 -21.70 -0.27 2.44
CA GLY A 37 -21.53 1.18 2.43
C GLY A 37 -21.39 1.85 3.80
N ILE A 38 -21.85 1.22 4.89
CA ILE A 38 -21.77 1.77 6.25
C ILE A 38 -21.11 0.74 7.17
N ILE A 39 -20.15 1.18 7.98
CA ILE A 39 -19.46 0.35 8.97
C ILE A 39 -19.68 0.96 10.36
N ASP A 40 -20.00 0.12 11.35
CA ASP A 40 -20.05 0.54 12.76
C ASP A 40 -18.74 0.22 13.48
N LEU A 41 -18.07 1.26 13.99
CA LEU A 41 -16.80 1.19 14.70
C LEU A 41 -16.95 1.00 16.21
N GLY A 42 -18.14 0.64 16.70
CA GLY A 42 -18.44 0.49 18.13
C GLY A 42 -19.23 1.67 18.70
N GLY A 43 -20.35 2.00 18.07
CA GLY A 43 -21.21 3.13 18.43
C GLY A 43 -20.94 4.41 17.62
N LEU A 44 -20.08 4.31 16.60
CA LEU A 44 -19.82 5.36 15.63
C LEU A 44 -19.92 4.77 14.22
N LYS A 45 -21.01 5.07 13.53
CA LYS A 45 -21.20 4.65 12.14
C LYS A 45 -20.39 5.54 11.22
N VAL A 46 -19.67 4.95 10.30
CA VAL A 46 -18.88 5.65 9.28
C VAL A 46 -19.32 5.26 7.89
N LEU A 47 -19.20 6.21 6.97
CA LEU A 47 -19.52 6.05 5.56
C LEU A 47 -18.41 6.72 4.74
N GLN A 48 -17.99 6.06 3.66
CA GLN A 48 -16.99 6.59 2.73
C GLN A 48 -17.64 7.54 1.72
N ILE A 49 -17.16 8.79 1.65
CA ILE A 49 -17.56 9.79 0.66
C ILE A 49 -16.40 10.02 -0.32
N SER A 50 -16.67 9.90 -1.62
CA SER A 50 -15.73 10.21 -2.70
C SER A 50 -16.20 11.36 -3.61
N THR A 51 -17.26 12.07 -3.19
CA THR A 51 -17.81 13.26 -3.86
C THR A 51 -17.38 14.53 -3.15
N PHE A 52 -16.93 15.53 -3.92
CA PHE A 52 -16.23 16.68 -3.39
C PHE A 52 -16.57 17.98 -4.13
N ASN A 53 -16.55 19.11 -3.42
CA ASN A 53 -16.40 20.44 -4.02
C ASN A 53 -14.93 20.87 -3.89
N LYS A 54 -14.36 21.40 -4.98
CA LYS A 54 -13.01 21.97 -4.98
C LYS A 54 -13.03 23.37 -4.38
N ILE A 55 -12.26 23.59 -3.33
CA ILE A 55 -12.24 24.86 -2.58
C ILE A 55 -11.09 25.74 -3.05
N TRP A 56 -9.88 25.20 -3.07
CA TRP A 56 -8.64 25.94 -3.30
C TRP A 56 -7.63 25.07 -4.03
N THR A 57 -6.88 25.67 -4.94
CA THR A 57 -5.84 25.01 -5.74
C THR A 57 -4.57 25.86 -5.76
N THR A 58 -3.46 25.27 -5.34
CA THR A 58 -2.12 25.78 -5.65
C THR A 58 -1.67 25.19 -6.98
N LEU A 59 -0.94 25.96 -7.79
CA LEU A 59 -0.54 25.61 -9.16
C LEU A 59 0.98 25.53 -9.34
N GLU A 60 1.70 25.50 -8.22
CA GLU A 60 3.15 25.32 -8.13
C GLU A 60 3.53 24.74 -6.77
N GLY A 61 4.78 24.32 -6.62
CA GLY A 61 5.27 23.58 -5.46
C GLY A 61 4.74 22.15 -5.42
N GLY A 62 5.11 21.41 -4.37
CA GLY A 62 4.72 20.02 -4.21
C GLY A 62 5.36 19.09 -5.25
N GLN A 63 4.76 17.92 -5.43
CA GLN A 63 5.25 16.91 -6.37
C GLN A 63 5.16 17.40 -7.82
N ASN A 64 6.25 17.26 -8.57
CA ASN A 64 6.38 17.69 -9.96
C ASN A 64 6.12 19.20 -10.20
N ASP A 65 6.11 20.02 -9.14
CA ASP A 65 5.82 21.46 -9.23
C ASP A 65 4.44 21.78 -9.82
N LEU A 66 3.47 20.88 -9.63
CA LEU A 66 2.11 21.04 -10.14
C LEU A 66 1.12 21.57 -9.09
N GLY A 67 1.56 21.72 -7.83
CA GLY A 67 0.71 22.12 -6.72
C GLY A 67 -0.23 21.01 -6.22
N ALA A 68 -1.22 21.40 -5.43
CA ALA A 68 -2.24 20.52 -4.86
C ALA A 68 -3.61 21.21 -4.81
N ALA A 69 -4.65 20.38 -4.74
CA ALA A 69 -6.03 20.83 -4.61
C ALA A 69 -6.61 20.39 -3.28
N PHE A 70 -7.54 21.20 -2.77
CA PHE A 70 -8.19 21.03 -1.47
C PHE A 70 -9.70 21.03 -1.65
N PHE A 71 -10.36 20.12 -0.94
CA PHE A 71 -11.73 19.74 -1.21
C PHE A 71 -12.54 19.58 0.07
N GLU A 72 -13.80 20.02 0.06
CA GLU A 72 -14.79 19.63 1.07
C GLU A 72 -15.60 18.44 0.56
N PRO A 73 -15.90 17.45 1.42
CA PRO A 73 -16.84 16.40 1.07
C PRO A 73 -18.25 16.97 0.83
N THR A 74 -18.96 16.40 -0.13
CA THR A 74 -20.33 16.78 -0.48
C THR A 74 -21.25 15.56 -0.51
N GLN A 75 -22.56 15.80 -0.60
CA GLN A 75 -23.59 14.75 -0.58
C GLN A 75 -23.54 13.89 0.70
N ILE A 76 -23.18 14.51 1.83
CA ILE A 76 -23.16 13.84 3.13
C ILE A 76 -24.60 13.48 3.52
N PRO A 77 -24.92 12.19 3.76
CA PRO A 77 -26.27 11.78 4.12
C PRO A 77 -26.73 12.38 5.45
N GLN A 78 -28.05 12.51 5.61
CA GLN A 78 -28.64 13.10 6.82
C GLN A 78 -28.18 12.36 8.09
N GLY A 79 -27.72 13.13 9.07
CA GLY A 79 -27.22 12.63 10.35
C GLY A 79 -25.76 12.18 10.34
N PHE A 80 -25.09 12.15 9.18
CA PHE A 80 -23.65 12.05 9.09
C PHE A 80 -23.01 13.44 9.06
N PHE A 81 -21.79 13.53 9.57
CA PHE A 81 -21.03 14.77 9.67
C PHE A 81 -19.61 14.58 9.13
N SER A 82 -19.06 15.65 8.56
CA SER A 82 -17.68 15.68 8.11
C SER A 82 -16.71 15.63 9.29
N LEU A 83 -15.60 14.91 9.12
CA LEU A 83 -14.49 14.84 10.07
C LEU A 83 -13.28 15.67 9.61
N GLY A 84 -13.33 16.25 8.41
CA GLY A 84 -12.26 17.04 7.83
C GLY A 84 -12.34 17.12 6.31
N HIS A 85 -11.45 17.91 5.73
CA HIS A 85 -11.32 18.10 4.28
C HIS A 85 -10.30 17.14 3.67
N TYR A 86 -10.38 17.00 2.35
CA TYR A 86 -9.49 16.17 1.54
C TYR A 86 -8.48 17.04 0.78
N SER A 87 -7.28 16.50 0.53
CA SER A 87 -6.28 17.11 -0.35
C SER A 87 -5.53 16.05 -1.16
N GLN A 88 -5.11 16.41 -2.36
CA GLN A 88 -4.36 15.56 -3.27
C GLN A 88 -3.41 16.39 -4.13
N PRO A 89 -2.23 15.86 -4.51
CA PRO A 89 -1.39 16.48 -5.52
C PRO A 89 -2.11 16.62 -6.86
N ASN A 90 -1.80 17.68 -7.60
CA ASN A 90 -2.44 17.95 -8.89
C ASN A 90 -1.98 17.02 -10.03
N ASN A 91 -0.93 16.22 -9.79
CA ASN A 91 -0.26 15.38 -10.78
C ASN A 91 -0.99 14.08 -11.12
N LYS A 92 -2.15 13.81 -10.50
CA LYS A 92 -2.97 12.62 -10.74
C LYS A 92 -4.48 12.94 -10.69
N PRO A 93 -5.32 12.17 -11.39
CA PRO A 93 -6.78 12.31 -11.33
C PRO A 93 -7.32 12.20 -9.90
N LEU A 94 -8.43 12.88 -9.62
CA LEU A 94 -9.11 12.81 -8.33
C LEU A 94 -9.59 11.37 -8.07
N PHE A 95 -9.04 10.76 -7.03
CA PHE A 95 -9.39 9.41 -6.58
C PHE A 95 -9.45 9.31 -5.05
N GLY A 96 -9.71 10.45 -4.40
CA GLY A 96 -9.78 10.58 -2.97
C GLY A 96 -11.07 10.06 -2.36
N TRP A 97 -11.05 9.90 -1.05
CA TRP A 97 -12.22 9.66 -0.22
C TRP A 97 -11.97 10.18 1.19
N VAL A 98 -13.04 10.47 1.92
CA VAL A 98 -13.01 10.73 3.36
C VAL A 98 -14.11 9.93 4.05
N LEU A 99 -13.91 9.59 5.32
CA LEU A 99 -14.98 9.08 6.17
C LEU A 99 -15.77 10.25 6.77
N VAL A 100 -17.08 10.13 6.68
CA VAL A 100 -18.04 10.90 7.47
C VAL A 100 -18.60 10.01 8.56
N ALA A 101 -19.00 10.59 9.68
CA ALA A 101 -19.42 9.83 10.85
C ALA A 101 -20.79 10.24 11.36
N LYS A 102 -21.51 9.27 11.93
CA LYS A 102 -22.78 9.43 12.62
C LYS A 102 -22.67 8.82 14.00
N ASP A 103 -23.11 9.60 14.98
CA ASP A 103 -23.16 9.19 16.38
C ASP A 103 -24.38 8.29 16.64
N GLU A 104 -24.14 7.09 17.17
CA GLU A 104 -25.21 6.21 17.70
C GLU A 104 -25.08 5.96 19.21
N SER A 105 -23.96 6.35 19.82
CA SER A 105 -23.63 6.07 21.22
C SER A 105 -23.90 7.25 22.16
N ASN A 106 -24.59 8.28 21.68
CA ASN A 106 -24.93 9.51 22.40
C ASN A 106 -23.68 10.18 23.00
N GLY A 107 -23.00 10.99 22.20
CA GLY A 107 -21.86 11.81 22.59
C GLY A 107 -20.54 11.36 21.98
N ALA A 108 -20.53 10.51 20.96
CA ALA A 108 -19.32 10.21 20.19
C ALA A 108 -18.82 11.41 19.37
N LEU A 109 -19.73 12.30 18.96
CA LEU A 109 -19.42 13.49 18.15
C LEU A 109 -19.73 14.79 18.91
N LYS A 110 -18.88 15.79 18.76
CA LYS A 110 -19.14 17.18 19.19
C LYS A 110 -18.56 18.20 18.22
N ASN A 111 -19.24 19.35 18.13
CA ASN A 111 -18.68 20.52 17.46
C ASN A 111 -17.34 20.92 18.11
N PRO A 112 -16.35 21.39 17.33
CA PRO A 112 -15.22 22.13 17.88
C PRO A 112 -15.69 23.35 18.68
N ILE A 113 -14.86 23.80 19.62
CA ILE A 113 -15.13 25.02 20.40
C ILE A 113 -14.61 26.29 19.73
N ASP A 114 -13.59 26.15 18.87
CA ASP A 114 -12.98 27.23 18.10
C ASP A 114 -12.08 26.64 16.98
N TYR A 115 -11.42 27.49 16.20
CA TYR A 115 -10.43 27.14 15.20
C TYR A 115 -9.13 27.94 15.35
N THR A 116 -8.01 27.26 15.16
CA THR A 116 -6.68 27.87 15.01
C THR A 116 -6.34 27.98 13.53
N LEU A 117 -5.96 29.18 13.07
CA LEU A 117 -5.41 29.34 11.72
C LEU A 117 -4.01 28.72 11.68
N VAL A 118 -3.84 27.65 10.89
CA VAL A 118 -2.53 27.00 10.70
C VAL A 118 -1.70 27.78 9.70
N TRP A 119 -2.31 28.14 8.58
CA TRP A 119 -1.62 28.82 7.48
C TRP A 119 -2.59 29.51 6.53
N SER A 120 -2.13 30.57 5.85
CA SER A 120 -2.85 31.26 4.78
C SER A 120 -1.95 31.59 3.60
N SER A 121 -2.49 31.49 2.38
CA SER A 121 -1.80 31.86 1.16
C SER A 121 -1.87 33.34 0.79
N LYS A 122 -2.70 34.15 1.46
CA LYS A 122 -2.98 35.55 1.08
C LYS A 122 -1.73 36.44 0.95
N ALA A 123 -0.78 36.29 1.88
CA ALA A 123 0.47 37.04 1.86
C ALA A 123 1.60 36.33 1.09
N GLN A 124 1.31 35.20 0.45
CA GLN A 124 2.28 34.33 -0.18
C GLN A 124 2.34 34.59 -1.67
N LYS A 125 3.54 34.73 -2.21
CA LYS A 125 3.76 34.83 -3.65
C LYS A 125 3.75 33.44 -4.27
N ILE A 126 2.56 32.83 -4.34
CA ILE A 126 2.37 31.53 -5.00
C ILE A 126 1.36 31.61 -6.14
N LYS A 127 1.53 30.79 -7.18
CA LYS A 127 0.49 30.57 -8.20
C LYS A 127 -0.65 29.75 -7.61
N GLN A 128 -1.86 30.31 -7.64
CA GLN A 128 -3.06 29.70 -7.08
C GLN A 128 -4.32 30.22 -7.78
N ASP A 129 -5.46 29.59 -7.55
CA ASP A 129 -6.75 30.03 -8.10
C ASP A 129 -7.43 31.13 -7.26
N LYS A 130 -7.27 31.08 -5.94
CA LYS A 130 -7.76 32.05 -4.95
C LYS A 130 -6.94 31.95 -3.66
N ASP A 131 -7.21 32.83 -2.69
CA ASP A 131 -6.60 32.72 -1.37
C ASP A 131 -7.19 31.53 -0.60
N GLY A 132 -6.32 30.74 0.03
CA GLY A 132 -6.67 29.60 0.86
C GLY A 132 -6.28 29.84 2.31
N TYR A 133 -7.12 29.37 3.22
CA TYR A 133 -6.92 29.43 4.67
C TYR A 133 -7.14 28.04 5.25
N ILE A 134 -6.13 27.49 5.93
CA ILE A 134 -6.19 26.16 6.53
C ILE A 134 -6.34 26.32 8.04
N TRP A 135 -7.39 25.72 8.59
CA TRP A 135 -7.73 25.81 10.00
C TRP A 135 -7.69 24.43 10.66
N LEU A 136 -7.13 24.41 11.86
CA LEU A 136 -7.17 23.25 12.76
C LEU A 136 -8.31 23.46 13.78
N PRO A 137 -9.22 22.50 13.94
CA PRO A 137 -10.29 22.60 14.93
C PRO A 137 -9.74 22.44 16.34
N ILE A 138 -10.23 23.25 17.28
CA ILE A 138 -9.96 23.08 18.70
C ILE A 138 -11.09 22.21 19.27
N ALA A 139 -10.75 20.96 19.61
CA ALA A 139 -11.71 20.01 20.15
C ALA A 139 -12.10 20.34 21.60
N PRO A 140 -13.34 20.06 22.03
CA PRO A 140 -13.70 20.05 23.45
C PRO A 140 -12.87 19.04 24.25
N ASN A 141 -12.78 19.22 25.57
CA ASN A 141 -12.11 18.26 26.45
C ASN A 141 -12.67 16.83 26.28
N GLY A 142 -11.79 15.85 26.08
CA GLY A 142 -12.15 14.45 25.85
C GLY A 142 -12.50 14.10 24.39
N TYR A 143 -12.26 15.01 23.45
CA TYR A 143 -12.45 14.81 22.01
C TYR A 143 -11.17 15.17 21.26
N SER A 144 -11.03 14.62 20.06
CA SER A 144 -9.91 14.86 19.16
C SER A 144 -10.42 15.33 17.79
N PRO A 145 -9.72 16.25 17.10
CA PRO A 145 -9.99 16.55 15.69
C PRO A 145 -9.34 15.48 14.80
N LEU A 146 -9.93 15.22 13.62
CA LEU A 146 -9.48 14.16 12.72
C LEU A 146 -9.08 14.72 11.34
N GLY A 147 -9.09 16.03 11.16
CA GLY A 147 -8.69 16.67 9.93
C GLY A 147 -8.78 18.19 10.01
N HIS A 148 -8.26 18.83 8.97
CA HIS A 148 -8.31 20.28 8.79
C HIS A 148 -9.57 20.70 8.02
N ILE A 149 -9.93 21.97 8.13
CA ILE A 149 -10.91 22.63 7.27
C ILE A 149 -10.21 23.72 6.44
N VAL A 150 -10.63 23.88 5.19
CA VAL A 150 -10.09 24.88 4.26
C VAL A 150 -11.19 25.86 3.88
N THR A 151 -10.89 27.16 3.93
CA THR A 151 -11.79 28.23 3.48
C THR A 151 -11.08 29.15 2.49
N THR A 152 -11.86 30.01 1.84
CA THR A 152 -11.37 30.99 0.85
C THR A 152 -11.37 32.42 1.39
N THR A 153 -11.70 32.57 2.68
CA THR A 153 -11.83 33.86 3.36
C THR A 153 -11.19 33.78 4.75
N PRO A 154 -10.73 34.91 5.31
CA PRO A 154 -10.00 34.93 6.59
C PRO A 154 -10.90 34.75 7.81
N GLU A 155 -12.24 34.78 7.65
CA GLU A 155 -13.17 34.56 8.76
C GLU A 155 -13.10 33.12 9.25
N LYS A 156 -13.21 32.96 10.56
CA LYS A 156 -13.27 31.64 11.18
C LYS A 156 -14.46 30.85 10.62
N PRO A 157 -14.27 29.56 10.29
CA PRO A 157 -15.38 28.71 9.88
C PRO A 157 -16.43 28.56 10.99
N SER A 158 -17.67 28.28 10.61
CA SER A 158 -18.72 27.92 11.58
C SER A 158 -18.39 26.59 12.30
N LEU A 159 -18.75 26.49 13.57
CA LEU A 159 -18.43 25.33 14.42
C LEU A 159 -19.22 24.07 14.05
N ASP A 160 -20.28 24.17 13.26
CA ASP A 160 -21.10 23.04 12.81
C ASP A 160 -20.57 22.37 11.52
N ARG A 161 -19.51 22.91 10.91
CA ARG A 161 -18.99 22.43 9.62
C ARG A 161 -18.34 21.05 9.68
N ILE A 162 -17.82 20.66 10.85
CA ILE A 162 -17.17 19.37 11.09
C ILE A 162 -17.42 18.95 12.55
N GLN A 163 -17.15 17.68 12.86
CA GLN A 163 -17.22 17.15 14.22
C GLN A 163 -15.84 16.67 14.69
N CYS A 164 -15.57 16.85 15.99
CA CYS A 164 -14.53 16.16 16.73
C CYS A 164 -15.10 14.84 17.28
N VAL A 165 -14.24 13.82 17.43
CA VAL A 165 -14.65 12.49 17.90
C VAL A 165 -14.12 12.26 19.31
N ARG A 166 -14.91 11.60 20.16
CA ARG A 166 -14.54 11.25 21.53
C ARG A 166 -13.24 10.44 21.54
N SER A 167 -12.29 10.79 22.41
CA SER A 167 -10.91 10.32 22.29
C SER A 167 -10.74 8.80 22.44
N ASP A 168 -11.64 8.09 23.12
CA ASP A 168 -11.64 6.62 23.24
C ASP A 168 -11.97 5.89 21.92
N LEU A 169 -12.62 6.59 20.99
CA LEU A 169 -12.94 6.13 19.63
C LEU A 169 -11.89 6.59 18.60
N THR A 170 -10.76 7.12 19.07
CA THR A 170 -9.66 7.60 18.23
C THR A 170 -8.37 6.85 18.52
N ASP A 171 -7.44 6.93 17.58
CA ASP A 171 -6.09 6.39 17.69
C ASP A 171 -5.06 7.37 17.11
N GLN A 172 -3.78 7.14 17.37
CA GLN A 172 -2.71 7.98 16.86
C GLN A 172 -2.54 7.81 15.34
N CYS A 173 -2.31 8.93 14.66
CA CYS A 173 -1.79 8.92 13.30
C CYS A 173 -0.30 9.26 13.28
N GLU A 174 0.37 8.86 12.21
CA GLU A 174 1.69 9.33 11.81
C GLU A 174 1.64 10.00 10.43
N ILE A 175 2.68 10.79 10.15
CA ILE A 175 2.88 11.41 8.84
C ILE A 175 3.20 10.30 7.83
N ASN A 176 2.56 10.37 6.67
CA ASN A 176 2.84 9.49 5.53
C ASN A 176 3.35 10.31 4.34
N THR A 177 2.84 10.05 3.14
CA THR A 177 3.29 10.69 1.91
C THR A 177 3.05 12.20 1.93
N TRP A 178 4.08 12.96 1.55
CA TRP A 178 3.97 14.40 1.35
C TRP A 178 3.10 14.74 0.14
N ILE A 179 2.11 15.61 0.35
CA ILE A 179 1.18 16.09 -0.67
C ILE A 179 1.73 17.37 -1.32
N TRP A 180 2.05 18.37 -0.49
CA TRP A 180 2.38 19.71 -0.96
C TRP A 180 3.19 20.53 0.05
N GLY A 181 4.01 21.43 -0.50
CA GLY A 181 4.66 22.55 0.17
C GLY A 181 5.03 23.56 -0.91
N LYS A 182 5.56 24.73 -0.53
CA LYS A 182 5.86 25.79 -1.51
C LYS A 182 6.95 25.40 -2.50
N ASP A 183 7.97 24.69 -2.01
CA ASP A 183 9.06 24.19 -2.83
C ASP A 183 8.74 22.80 -3.41
N LYS A 184 9.67 22.28 -4.22
CA LYS A 184 9.59 20.92 -4.79
C LYS A 184 10.05 19.83 -3.81
N LYS A 185 10.27 20.19 -2.55
CA LYS A 185 10.69 19.33 -1.45
C LYS A 185 10.12 19.85 -0.13
N ILE A 186 10.19 19.01 0.90
CA ILE A 186 9.81 19.37 2.27
C ILE A 186 10.67 20.55 2.75
N ASP A 187 10.01 21.56 3.32
CA ASP A 187 10.65 22.72 3.94
C ASP A 187 10.43 22.68 5.46
N GLU A 188 11.49 22.44 6.22
CA GLU A 188 11.50 22.36 7.69
C GLU A 188 11.08 23.66 8.40
N LYS A 189 10.99 24.77 7.66
CA LYS A 189 10.53 26.08 8.18
C LYS A 189 9.21 26.53 7.53
N GLY A 190 8.77 25.84 6.49
CA GLY A 190 7.64 26.19 5.66
C GLY A 190 6.38 25.40 5.99
N ILE A 191 5.33 25.67 5.21
CA ILE A 191 4.09 24.89 5.22
C ILE A 191 4.35 23.56 4.51
N ASN A 192 3.94 22.47 5.15
CA ASN A 192 3.87 21.16 4.54
C ASN A 192 2.49 20.56 4.78
N VAL A 193 2.02 19.85 3.75
CA VAL A 193 0.75 19.13 3.73
C VAL A 193 1.07 17.67 3.44
N HIS A 194 0.56 16.78 4.28
CA HIS A 194 0.82 15.35 4.21
C HIS A 194 -0.48 14.56 4.27
N ASN A 195 -0.48 13.40 3.61
CA ASN A 195 -1.38 12.33 4.01
C ASN A 195 -0.95 11.84 5.39
N VAL A 196 -1.91 11.35 6.16
CA VAL A 196 -1.66 10.63 7.41
C VAL A 196 -2.03 9.16 7.24
N ARG A 197 -1.49 8.33 8.12
CA ARG A 197 -1.91 6.93 8.29
C ARG A 197 -1.91 6.58 9.77
N PRO A 198 -2.61 5.52 10.21
CA PRO A 198 -2.53 5.10 11.60
C PRO A 198 -1.09 4.74 12.01
N SER A 199 -0.71 5.02 13.25
CA SER A 199 0.63 4.66 13.77
C SER A 199 0.74 3.16 14.05
N ASN A 200 -0.33 2.56 14.57
CA ASN A 200 -0.44 1.11 14.73
C ASN A 200 -1.13 0.49 13.50
N ARG A 201 -0.48 -0.47 12.84
CA ARG A 201 -0.94 -1.06 11.58
C ARG A 201 -0.61 -2.54 11.51
N GLY A 202 -1.33 -3.27 10.67
CA GLY A 202 -1.22 -4.72 10.50
C GLY A 202 -2.59 -5.39 10.60
N THR A 203 -2.63 -6.70 10.42
CA THR A 203 -3.89 -7.48 10.40
C THR A 203 -4.67 -7.42 11.71
N GLN A 204 -3.96 -7.14 12.82
CA GLN A 204 -4.51 -7.06 14.18
C GLN A 204 -4.70 -5.62 14.70
N ALA A 205 -4.43 -4.60 13.88
CA ALA A 205 -4.55 -3.21 14.31
C ALA A 205 -5.99 -2.69 14.14
N PRO A 206 -6.60 -2.09 15.18
CA PRO A 206 -7.99 -1.62 15.12
C PRO A 206 -8.14 -0.25 14.45
N SER A 207 -7.04 0.42 14.13
CA SER A 207 -7.03 1.81 13.72
C SER A 207 -7.54 1.99 12.29
N VAL A 208 -8.38 3.00 12.06
CA VAL A 208 -9.05 3.27 10.79
C VAL A 208 -8.67 4.66 10.28
N LEU A 209 -8.20 4.72 9.04
CA LEU A 209 -7.86 5.97 8.36
C LEU A 209 -9.13 6.73 7.95
N VAL A 210 -9.17 8.04 8.21
CA VAL A 210 -10.28 8.92 7.82
C VAL A 210 -10.15 9.43 6.39
N GLY A 211 -8.94 9.49 5.83
CA GLY A 211 -8.69 10.01 4.48
C GLY A 211 -8.45 11.52 4.42
N THR A 212 -8.32 12.19 5.56
CA THR A 212 -8.00 13.62 5.67
C THR A 212 -6.50 13.89 5.55
N PHE A 213 -6.11 15.17 5.56
CA PHE A 213 -4.72 15.59 5.50
C PHE A 213 -4.27 16.32 6.78
N LEU A 214 -2.96 16.31 7.02
CA LEU A 214 -2.27 17.11 8.03
C LEU A 214 -1.58 18.29 7.34
N ALA A 215 -1.86 19.51 7.79
CA ALA A 215 -1.08 20.69 7.44
C ALA A 215 -0.33 21.20 8.67
N HIS A 216 0.92 21.60 8.50
CA HIS A 216 1.73 22.17 9.58
C HIS A 216 2.78 23.13 9.03
N VAL A 217 3.21 24.08 9.86
CA VAL A 217 4.32 24.98 9.54
C VAL A 217 5.51 24.63 10.43
N GLY A 218 6.68 24.45 9.81
CA GLY A 218 7.91 24.08 10.50
C GLY A 218 8.04 22.59 10.80
N GLU A 219 9.10 22.20 11.50
CA GLU A 219 9.34 20.82 11.94
C GLU A 219 8.24 20.30 12.87
N ILE A 220 7.71 19.10 12.59
CA ILE A 220 6.91 18.35 13.57
C ILE A 220 7.87 17.63 14.49
N LYS A 221 8.05 18.15 15.71
CA LYS A 221 9.00 17.59 16.68
C LYS A 221 8.44 16.48 17.56
N ASN A 222 7.13 16.22 17.59
CA ASN A 222 6.53 15.27 18.53
C ASN A 222 5.34 14.49 17.95
N SER A 223 5.25 13.21 18.31
CA SER A 223 3.98 12.49 18.46
C SER A 223 3.40 12.85 19.84
N PRO A 224 2.09 13.10 19.98
CA PRO A 224 1.03 12.89 18.98
C PRO A 224 0.87 14.05 18.00
N LEU A 225 0.41 13.71 16.79
CA LEU A 225 -0.04 14.69 15.79
C LEU A 225 -1.25 15.49 16.30
N PRO A 226 -1.47 16.72 15.78
CA PRO A 226 -2.62 17.54 16.16
C PRO A 226 -3.97 17.00 15.66
N ILE A 227 -3.97 15.94 14.85
CA ILE A 227 -5.16 15.23 14.39
C ILE A 227 -5.01 13.73 14.69
N SER A 228 -6.14 13.05 14.84
CA SER A 228 -6.21 11.62 15.16
C SER A 228 -6.85 10.79 14.06
N CYS A 229 -6.60 9.48 14.12
CA CYS A 229 -7.23 8.46 13.30
C CYS A 229 -8.43 7.90 14.07
N LEU A 230 -9.34 7.18 13.41
CA LEU A 230 -10.43 6.50 14.10
C LEU A 230 -9.93 5.18 14.70
N LYS A 231 -10.66 4.66 15.68
CA LYS A 231 -10.45 3.33 16.25
C LYS A 231 -11.70 2.49 16.11
N ASN A 232 -11.56 1.30 15.55
CA ASN A 232 -12.62 0.30 15.50
C ASN A 232 -12.67 -0.48 16.82
N SER A 233 -13.57 -0.08 17.72
CA SER A 233 -13.78 -0.79 18.99
C SER A 233 -14.46 -2.16 18.80
N ASN A 234 -15.05 -2.40 17.63
CA ASN A 234 -15.69 -3.66 17.24
C ASN A 234 -14.80 -4.52 16.32
N PHE A 235 -13.47 -4.28 16.24
CA PHE A 235 -12.62 -4.91 15.24
C PHE A 235 -12.63 -6.45 15.28
N MET A 236 -12.73 -7.04 16.49
CA MET A 236 -12.79 -8.50 16.69
C MET A 236 -14.07 -9.15 16.14
N SER A 237 -15.12 -8.36 15.82
CA SER A 237 -16.35 -8.89 15.24
C SER A 237 -16.20 -9.27 13.76
N PHE A 238 -15.18 -8.73 13.08
CA PHE A 238 -14.95 -8.88 11.63
C PHE A 238 -16.20 -8.60 10.77
N SER A 239 -17.17 -7.83 11.30
CA SER A 239 -18.51 -7.68 10.71
C SER A 239 -18.51 -7.09 9.30
N SER A 240 -17.46 -6.37 8.93
CA SER A 240 -17.29 -5.72 7.63
C SER A 240 -16.23 -6.38 6.75
N MET A 241 -15.69 -7.54 7.16
CA MET A 241 -14.76 -8.32 6.35
C MET A 241 -15.53 -9.18 5.33
N PRO A 242 -14.99 -9.41 4.12
CA PRO A 242 -15.64 -10.22 3.10
C PRO A 242 -15.65 -11.70 3.49
N ASN A 243 -16.76 -12.42 3.36
CA ASN A 243 -16.78 -13.87 3.57
C ASN A 243 -16.01 -14.63 2.45
N LEU A 244 -15.83 -15.95 2.59
CA LEU A 244 -15.04 -16.74 1.63
C LEU A 244 -15.53 -16.62 0.16
N PRO A 245 -16.84 -16.69 -0.15
CA PRO A 245 -17.34 -16.40 -1.50
C PRO A 245 -16.97 -15.00 -2.01
N GLN A 246 -17.07 -13.97 -1.16
CA GLN A 246 -16.69 -12.61 -1.51
C GLN A 246 -15.18 -12.49 -1.75
N VAL A 247 -14.33 -13.12 -0.93
CA VAL A 247 -12.86 -13.17 -1.15
C VAL A 247 -12.53 -13.80 -2.50
N LYS A 248 -13.18 -14.91 -2.87
CA LYS A 248 -12.99 -15.55 -4.18
C LYS A 248 -13.38 -14.61 -5.33
N ALA A 249 -14.50 -13.90 -5.20
CA ALA A 249 -14.95 -12.92 -6.19
C ALA A 249 -13.97 -11.73 -6.30
N LEU A 250 -13.41 -11.25 -5.18
CA LEU A 250 -12.40 -10.20 -5.16
C LEU A 250 -11.12 -10.65 -5.87
N ALA A 251 -10.63 -11.86 -5.58
CA ALA A 251 -9.46 -12.43 -6.24
C ALA A 251 -9.68 -12.56 -7.76
N GLN A 252 -10.82 -13.08 -8.21
CA GLN A 252 -11.14 -13.18 -9.64
C GLN A 252 -11.17 -11.81 -10.33
N ASN A 253 -11.75 -10.80 -9.66
CA ASN A 253 -11.94 -9.47 -10.24
C ASN A 253 -10.67 -8.60 -10.24
N TYR A 254 -9.77 -8.78 -9.26
CA TYR A 254 -8.63 -7.89 -9.04
C TYR A 254 -7.25 -8.54 -9.11
N SER A 255 -7.13 -9.88 -9.04
CA SER A 255 -5.82 -10.54 -9.13
C SER A 255 -5.11 -10.12 -10.43
N PRO A 256 -3.82 -9.74 -10.33
CA PRO A 256 -3.12 -9.09 -11.42
C PRO A 256 -2.87 -10.02 -12.61
N LEU A 257 -2.71 -9.40 -13.78
CA LEU A 257 -2.08 -10.00 -14.95
C LEU A 257 -0.59 -9.64 -14.91
N MET A 258 0.26 -10.65 -14.83
CA MET A 258 1.70 -10.45 -14.74
C MET A 258 2.40 -10.78 -16.05
N TYR A 259 3.08 -9.79 -16.62
CA TYR A 259 3.97 -9.98 -17.75
C TYR A 259 5.34 -10.46 -17.28
N LEU A 260 5.77 -11.59 -17.82
CA LEU A 260 7.15 -12.05 -17.72
C LEU A 260 7.99 -11.38 -18.81
N HIS A 261 9.26 -11.12 -18.53
CA HIS A 261 10.17 -10.55 -19.51
C HIS A 261 10.29 -11.49 -20.75
N PRO A 262 10.36 -11.02 -22.00
CA PRO A 262 10.39 -11.88 -23.20
C PRO A 262 11.60 -12.80 -23.29
N ASN A 263 12.68 -12.48 -22.57
CA ASN A 263 13.88 -13.32 -22.46
C ASN A 263 13.84 -14.25 -21.23
N GLU A 264 12.74 -14.26 -20.48
CA GLU A 264 12.55 -15.17 -19.36
C GLU A 264 12.53 -16.61 -19.90
N LYS A 265 13.38 -17.47 -19.34
CA LYS A 265 13.49 -18.86 -19.79
C LYS A 265 12.56 -19.79 -19.02
N PHE A 266 12.15 -19.38 -17.83
CA PHE A 266 11.46 -20.23 -16.87
C PHE A 266 10.28 -19.49 -16.24
N GLN A 267 9.18 -20.20 -16.04
CA GLN A 267 7.99 -19.65 -15.43
C GLN A 267 7.96 -20.00 -13.93
N PRO A 268 7.27 -19.21 -13.10
CA PRO A 268 7.01 -19.59 -11.71
C PRO A 268 6.27 -20.92 -11.66
N CYS A 269 6.46 -21.67 -10.57
CA CYS A 269 5.77 -22.93 -10.34
C CYS A 269 4.94 -22.85 -9.06
N SER A 270 3.94 -23.72 -8.94
CA SER A 270 3.20 -23.87 -7.69
C SER A 270 4.04 -24.63 -6.66
N ILE A 271 3.76 -24.41 -5.37
CA ILE A 271 4.44 -25.11 -4.27
C ILE A 271 4.28 -26.62 -4.38
N LYS A 272 3.07 -27.08 -4.73
CA LYS A 272 2.81 -28.49 -4.99
C LYS A 272 3.69 -29.03 -6.12
N TRP A 273 3.88 -28.27 -7.20
CA TRP A 273 4.79 -28.68 -8.27
C TRP A 273 6.22 -28.77 -7.76
N TYR A 274 6.70 -27.78 -7.01
CA TYR A 274 8.07 -27.79 -6.45
C TYR A 274 8.34 -29.03 -5.59
N PHE A 275 7.44 -29.34 -4.65
CA PHE A 275 7.57 -30.51 -3.77
C PHE A 275 7.51 -31.84 -4.55
N THR A 276 6.56 -31.97 -5.47
CA THR A 276 6.37 -33.22 -6.24
C THR A 276 7.42 -33.45 -7.32
N ASN A 277 8.26 -32.46 -7.62
CA ASN A 277 9.29 -32.57 -8.65
C ASN A 277 10.69 -32.83 -8.10
N GLY A 278 10.81 -33.22 -6.82
CA GLY A 278 12.07 -33.70 -6.24
C GLY A 278 12.82 -32.64 -5.44
N ALA A 279 12.19 -31.54 -5.05
CA ALA A 279 12.71 -30.73 -3.95
C ALA A 279 12.80 -31.60 -2.69
N LEU A 280 13.89 -31.43 -1.95
CA LEU A 280 14.20 -32.26 -0.79
C LEU A 280 14.33 -31.41 0.47
N LEU A 281 13.95 -31.97 1.60
CA LEU A 281 14.19 -31.41 2.92
C LEU A 281 15.51 -31.95 3.46
N TYR A 282 16.43 -31.02 3.72
CA TYR A 282 17.71 -31.30 4.33
C TYR A 282 17.69 -31.02 5.81
N LYS A 283 18.54 -31.73 6.55
CA LYS A 283 18.73 -31.58 7.99
C LYS A 283 20.22 -31.51 8.30
N LYS A 284 20.59 -30.56 9.16
CA LYS A 284 21.97 -30.38 9.60
C LYS A 284 22.51 -31.64 10.29
N GLY A 285 23.66 -32.12 9.85
CA GLY A 285 24.30 -33.36 10.32
C GLY A 285 23.78 -34.64 9.67
N GLU A 286 22.80 -34.54 8.78
CA GLU A 286 22.22 -35.67 8.01
C GLU A 286 22.16 -35.32 6.50
N GLU A 287 23.06 -34.46 6.00
CA GLU A 287 23.01 -33.90 4.65
C GLU A 287 23.11 -34.93 3.52
N GLU A 288 23.69 -36.10 3.81
CA GLU A 288 23.80 -37.20 2.84
C GLU A 288 22.47 -37.92 2.59
N ASN A 289 21.51 -37.80 3.52
CA ASN A 289 20.22 -38.50 3.51
C ASN A 289 19.04 -37.50 3.58
N PRO A 290 18.90 -36.59 2.60
CA PRO A 290 17.75 -35.70 2.55
C PRO A 290 16.46 -36.48 2.27
N ILE A 291 15.32 -35.96 2.71
CA ILE A 291 14.02 -36.63 2.59
C ILE A 291 13.12 -35.94 1.56
N ASP A 292 12.31 -36.74 0.87
CA ASP A 292 11.29 -36.24 -0.04
C ASP A 292 10.26 -35.40 0.73
N ILE A 293 9.77 -34.32 0.11
CA ILE A 293 8.74 -33.46 0.71
C ILE A 293 7.37 -33.97 0.27
N ASP A 294 6.44 -34.09 1.23
CA ASP A 294 5.06 -34.44 0.92
C ASP A 294 4.42 -33.37 0.02
N PRO A 295 3.46 -33.70 -0.88
CA PRO A 295 2.87 -32.73 -1.79
C PRO A 295 2.22 -31.50 -1.15
N LEU A 296 1.84 -31.59 0.13
CA LEU A 296 1.30 -30.49 0.94
C LEU A 296 2.29 -29.95 1.98
N GLY A 297 3.51 -30.50 2.03
CA GLY A 297 4.53 -30.17 3.02
C GLY A 297 4.20 -30.65 4.44
N SER A 298 3.39 -31.69 4.59
CA SER A 298 2.97 -32.23 5.91
C SER A 298 4.12 -32.76 6.76
N ASN A 299 5.19 -33.22 6.13
CA ASN A 299 6.40 -33.69 6.80
C ASN A 299 7.44 -32.57 7.08
N LEU A 300 7.13 -31.30 6.76
CA LEU A 300 8.02 -30.18 7.06
C LEU A 300 7.95 -29.82 8.56
N PRO A 301 9.08 -29.45 9.19
CA PRO A 301 9.09 -28.90 10.53
C PRO A 301 8.17 -27.67 10.67
N GLN A 302 7.27 -27.71 11.66
CA GLN A 302 6.25 -26.67 11.87
C GLN A 302 6.73 -25.61 12.89
N GLY A 303 6.63 -24.33 12.55
CA GLY A 303 6.93 -23.19 13.44
C GLY A 303 8.41 -23.05 13.80
N GLY A 304 8.71 -22.34 14.89
CA GLY A 304 10.07 -22.11 15.40
C GLY A 304 10.75 -20.85 14.86
N SER A 305 12.08 -20.85 14.78
CA SER A 305 12.88 -19.79 14.17
C SER A 305 13.77 -20.36 13.09
N ASN A 306 14.30 -19.51 12.21
CA ASN A 306 15.34 -19.93 11.28
C ASN A 306 16.66 -20.19 12.02
N ASP A 307 16.82 -21.42 12.52
CA ASP A 307 17.95 -21.90 13.32
C ASP A 307 19.02 -22.65 12.48
N GLY A 308 18.80 -22.75 11.17
CA GLY A 308 19.67 -23.49 10.25
C GLY A 308 19.69 -25.01 10.49
N SER A 309 18.70 -25.55 11.21
CA SER A 309 18.60 -27.01 11.44
C SER A 309 18.03 -27.76 10.24
N TYR A 310 17.20 -27.09 9.43
CA TYR A 310 16.60 -27.63 8.21
C TYR A 310 16.60 -26.58 7.10
N TRP A 311 16.60 -27.01 5.84
CA TRP A 311 16.38 -26.17 4.66
C TRP A 311 15.82 -27.00 3.51
N LEU A 312 15.21 -26.35 2.52
CA LEU A 312 14.83 -27.01 1.28
C LEU A 312 15.93 -26.82 0.24
N ASP A 313 16.26 -27.86 -0.52
CA ASP A 313 17.19 -27.77 -1.63
C ASP A 313 16.66 -28.58 -2.83
N LEU A 314 17.33 -28.42 -3.96
CA LEU A 314 17.14 -29.15 -5.19
C LEU A 314 17.46 -30.65 -5.02
N PRO A 315 17.00 -31.50 -5.96
CA PRO A 315 17.37 -32.91 -5.98
C PRO A 315 18.89 -33.15 -5.91
N LYS A 316 19.29 -34.23 -5.23
CA LYS A 316 20.69 -34.65 -5.12
C LYS A 316 21.26 -35.14 -6.45
N ASP A 317 20.47 -35.87 -7.24
CA ASP A 317 20.93 -36.39 -8.52
C ASP A 317 20.98 -35.29 -9.58
N LYS A 318 22.04 -35.31 -10.38
CA LYS A 318 22.32 -34.26 -11.37
C LYS A 318 21.20 -34.10 -12.40
N ALA A 319 20.59 -35.21 -12.84
CA ALA A 319 19.58 -35.16 -13.89
C ALA A 319 18.30 -34.45 -13.42
N ASN A 320 17.79 -34.79 -12.23
CA ASN A 320 16.65 -34.10 -11.64
C ASN A 320 17.03 -32.70 -11.17
N ARG A 321 18.23 -32.48 -10.65
CA ARG A 321 18.70 -31.14 -10.28
C ARG A 321 18.61 -30.18 -11.47
N GLU A 322 19.12 -30.57 -12.64
CA GLU A 322 19.04 -29.75 -13.87
C GLU A 322 17.62 -29.64 -14.44
N ARG A 323 16.73 -30.58 -14.10
CA ARG A 323 15.30 -30.53 -14.46
C ARG A 323 14.53 -29.53 -13.58
N VAL A 324 14.84 -29.46 -12.28
CA VAL A 324 14.17 -28.59 -11.29
C VAL A 324 14.81 -27.21 -11.23
N LYS A 325 16.13 -27.11 -11.33
CA LYS A 325 16.89 -25.85 -11.33
C LYS A 325 16.59 -25.07 -12.62
N LYS A 326 15.57 -24.21 -12.55
CA LYS A 326 15.04 -23.44 -13.67
C LYS A 326 14.98 -21.98 -13.25
N GLY A 327 16.12 -21.30 -13.33
CA GLY A 327 16.27 -19.89 -13.02
C GLY A 327 17.34 -19.61 -11.96
N GLU A 328 17.41 -18.34 -11.58
CA GLU A 328 18.11 -17.83 -10.40
C GLU A 328 17.07 -17.69 -9.26
N HIS A 329 17.46 -17.43 -8.01
CA HIS A 329 16.50 -17.14 -6.92
C HIS A 329 15.51 -18.29 -6.61
N ILE A 330 16.04 -19.51 -6.49
CA ILE A 330 15.22 -20.71 -6.29
C ILE A 330 14.59 -20.68 -4.90
N GLY A 331 13.26 -20.77 -4.85
CA GLY A 331 12.51 -20.74 -3.59
C GLY A 331 12.13 -19.32 -3.14
N ASP A 332 12.42 -18.31 -3.95
CA ASP A 332 12.02 -16.93 -3.67
C ASP A 332 10.50 -16.74 -3.72
N TRP A 333 10.04 -15.86 -2.84
CA TRP A 333 8.63 -15.50 -2.70
C TRP A 333 8.43 -14.05 -3.10
N GLU A 334 7.76 -13.83 -4.22
CA GLU A 334 7.33 -12.50 -4.66
C GLU A 334 5.83 -12.35 -4.50
N HIS A 335 5.36 -11.11 -4.29
CA HIS A 335 3.94 -10.86 -4.04
C HIS A 335 3.46 -9.50 -4.56
N VAL A 336 2.15 -9.42 -4.76
CA VAL A 336 1.45 -8.16 -5.02
C VAL A 336 0.35 -8.05 -3.98
N THR A 337 0.29 -6.92 -3.28
CA THR A 337 -0.75 -6.69 -2.26
C THR A 337 -1.78 -5.71 -2.77
N LEU A 338 -3.05 -6.08 -2.63
CA LEU A 338 -4.19 -5.29 -3.05
C LEU A 338 -4.88 -4.68 -1.83
N ARG A 339 -5.12 -3.38 -1.85
CA ARG A 339 -5.90 -2.68 -0.82
C ARG A 339 -7.30 -2.43 -1.32
N ILE A 340 -8.28 -3.05 -0.69
CA ILE A 340 -9.69 -3.04 -1.11
C ILE A 340 -10.51 -2.33 -0.03
N SER A 341 -11.46 -1.49 -0.44
CA SER A 341 -12.37 -0.83 0.51
C SER A 341 -13.44 -1.80 1.00
N ASN A 342 -13.53 -2.00 2.32
CA ASN A 342 -14.58 -2.81 2.93
C ASN A 342 -15.99 -2.20 2.75
N PHE A 343 -16.08 -0.91 2.42
CA PHE A 343 -17.36 -0.22 2.22
C PHE A 343 -18.07 -0.63 0.94
N ASN A 344 -17.34 -0.86 -0.15
CA ASN A 344 -17.92 -1.08 -1.47
C ASN A 344 -17.16 -2.11 -2.34
N GLY A 345 -16.02 -2.62 -1.88
CA GLY A 345 -15.15 -3.53 -2.62
C GLY A 345 -14.31 -2.85 -3.71
N GLU A 346 -14.19 -1.53 -3.73
CA GLU A 346 -13.35 -0.81 -4.71
C GLU A 346 -11.86 -0.98 -4.38
N LEU A 347 -11.06 -1.33 -5.40
CA LEU A 347 -9.60 -1.34 -5.30
C LEU A 347 -9.06 0.09 -5.12
N LYS A 348 -8.33 0.33 -4.02
CA LYS A 348 -7.78 1.64 -3.66
C LYS A 348 -6.31 1.79 -4.04
N SER A 349 -5.50 0.77 -3.79
CA SER A 349 -4.08 0.81 -4.10
C SER A 349 -3.51 -0.58 -4.30
N VAL A 350 -2.36 -0.64 -4.98
CA VAL A 350 -1.61 -1.87 -5.25
C VAL A 350 -0.18 -1.67 -4.80
N TYR A 351 0.35 -2.64 -4.04
CA TYR A 351 1.75 -2.71 -3.66
C TYR A 351 2.49 -3.67 -4.56
N PHE A 352 3.62 -3.24 -5.09
CA PHE A 352 4.49 -4.03 -5.95
C PHE A 352 5.76 -4.38 -5.17
N SER A 353 6.02 -5.69 -4.92
CA SER A 353 7.21 -6.16 -4.21
C SER A 353 8.47 -5.96 -5.06
N GLN A 354 9.18 -4.86 -4.85
CA GLN A 354 10.47 -4.62 -5.50
C GLN A 354 11.59 -5.16 -4.59
N HIS A 355 12.83 -5.19 -5.09
CA HIS A 355 13.96 -5.61 -4.25
C HIS A 355 14.13 -4.67 -3.05
N SER A 356 14.42 -5.26 -1.88
CA SER A 356 14.54 -4.61 -0.56
C SER A 356 13.22 -4.09 0.03
N ASN A 357 12.53 -3.18 -0.68
CA ASN A 357 11.23 -2.63 -0.32
C ASN A 357 10.35 -2.61 -1.57
N GLY A 358 9.08 -2.29 -1.43
CA GLY A 358 8.17 -2.13 -2.56
C GLY A 358 7.61 -0.72 -2.68
N GLN A 359 6.56 -0.61 -3.50
CA GLN A 359 5.91 0.67 -3.76
C GLN A 359 4.40 0.52 -3.73
N TRP A 360 3.74 1.30 -2.88
CA TRP A 360 2.30 1.54 -2.98
C TRP A 360 2.00 2.54 -4.09
N LEU A 361 1.07 2.19 -4.97
CA LEU A 361 0.48 3.11 -5.95
C LEU A 361 -1.03 3.11 -5.81
N ASP A 362 -1.65 4.29 -5.91
CA ASP A 362 -3.10 4.40 -6.00
C ASP A 362 -3.59 3.71 -7.27
N ALA A 363 -4.81 3.18 -7.25
CA ALA A 363 -5.41 2.55 -8.44
C ALA A 363 -5.42 3.50 -9.65
N SER A 364 -5.53 4.82 -9.43
CA SER A 364 -5.46 5.83 -10.50
C SER A 364 -4.10 5.94 -11.21
N GLN A 365 -3.07 5.28 -10.69
CA GLN A 365 -1.69 5.31 -11.21
C GLN A 365 -1.24 3.96 -11.79
N VAL A 366 -2.11 2.96 -11.79
CA VAL A 366 -1.82 1.58 -12.22
C VAL A 366 -2.46 1.30 -13.57
N GLU A 367 -1.79 0.49 -14.41
CA GLU A 367 -2.35 -0.01 -15.67
C GLU A 367 -3.32 -1.16 -15.39
N PHE A 368 -4.42 -1.24 -16.14
CA PHE A 368 -5.40 -2.31 -16.04
C PHE A 368 -5.62 -2.99 -17.38
N GLN A 369 -5.97 -4.26 -17.32
CA GLN A 369 -6.31 -5.06 -18.49
C GLN A 369 -7.36 -6.11 -18.11
N SER A 370 -8.19 -6.51 -19.08
CA SER A 370 -9.24 -7.51 -18.86
C SER A 370 -10.19 -7.15 -17.70
N GLY A 371 -10.66 -5.90 -17.69
CA GLY A 371 -11.52 -5.36 -16.64
C GLY A 371 -10.72 -4.65 -15.55
N ASN A 372 -10.88 -5.10 -14.29
CA ASN A 372 -10.30 -4.45 -13.12
C ASN A 372 -9.02 -5.12 -12.60
N LYS A 373 -8.42 -6.03 -13.38
CA LYS A 373 -7.13 -6.65 -13.05
C LYS A 373 -6.00 -5.67 -13.34
N SER A 374 -5.18 -5.40 -12.34
CA SER A 374 -3.97 -4.59 -12.52
C SER A 374 -2.95 -5.34 -13.37
N VAL A 375 -2.14 -4.60 -14.12
CA VAL A 375 -1.00 -5.14 -14.86
C VAL A 375 0.25 -5.00 -14.01
N THR A 376 1.02 -6.08 -13.90
CA THR A 376 2.31 -6.12 -13.20
C THR A 376 3.38 -6.65 -14.15
N TYR A 377 4.63 -6.28 -13.90
CA TYR A 377 5.77 -6.70 -14.70
C TYR A 377 6.85 -7.27 -13.80
N SER A 378 7.26 -8.51 -14.07
CA SER A 378 8.34 -9.18 -13.36
C SER A 378 9.69 -8.85 -14.01
N SER A 379 10.71 -8.51 -13.20
CA SER A 379 12.05 -8.24 -13.71
C SER A 379 12.71 -9.53 -14.20
N LEU A 380 13.48 -9.42 -15.29
CA LEU A 380 14.24 -10.55 -15.83
C LEU A 380 15.17 -11.11 -14.75
N ASN A 381 15.07 -12.42 -14.51
CA ASN A 381 15.82 -13.22 -13.53
C ASN A 381 15.63 -12.86 -12.04
N GLY A 382 15.43 -11.59 -11.68
CA GLY A 382 15.30 -11.15 -10.28
C GLY A 382 13.86 -11.23 -9.74
N HIS A 383 12.89 -11.38 -10.63
CA HIS A 383 11.45 -11.51 -10.39
C HIS A 383 10.75 -10.43 -9.56
N ALA A 384 11.47 -9.42 -9.06
CA ALA A 384 10.91 -8.23 -8.47
C ALA A 384 9.83 -7.61 -9.35
N ILE A 385 8.75 -7.18 -8.71
CA ILE A 385 7.51 -6.81 -9.37
C ILE A 385 7.40 -5.29 -9.50
N TYR A 386 7.07 -4.81 -10.69
CA TYR A 386 6.94 -3.39 -11.01
C TYR A 386 5.60 -3.09 -11.67
N SER A 387 5.16 -1.83 -11.53
CA SER A 387 3.90 -1.33 -12.11
C SER A 387 4.02 -0.93 -13.58
N LYS A 388 5.24 -0.87 -14.12
CA LYS A 388 5.52 -0.47 -15.50
C LYS A 388 6.67 -1.28 -16.08
N ALA A 389 6.60 -1.51 -17.39
CA ALA A 389 7.75 -1.94 -18.17
C ALA A 389 8.83 -0.83 -18.18
N GLY A 390 10.10 -1.24 -18.14
CA GLY A 390 11.22 -0.32 -18.18
C GLY A 390 12.48 -0.89 -17.53
N LEU A 391 13.42 0.01 -17.26
CA LEU A 391 14.66 -0.31 -16.56
C LEU A 391 14.70 0.48 -15.26
N VAL A 392 14.86 -0.24 -14.14
CA VAL A 392 15.12 0.34 -12.82
C VAL A 392 16.52 -0.10 -12.39
N LEU A 393 17.40 0.87 -12.14
CA LEU A 393 18.73 0.62 -11.60
C LEU A 393 18.70 0.92 -10.10
N GLN A 394 19.04 -0.08 -9.28
CA GLN A 394 19.07 0.06 -7.81
C GLN A 394 20.50 -0.09 -7.30
N GLY A 395 21.09 1.01 -6.82
CA GLY A 395 22.47 1.03 -6.35
C GLY A 395 23.03 2.44 -6.26
N VAL A 396 24.36 2.56 -6.32
CA VAL A 396 25.08 3.85 -6.24
C VAL A 396 25.72 4.15 -7.59
N SER A 397 25.35 5.30 -8.18
CA SER A 397 25.79 5.71 -9.52
C SER A 397 25.45 4.63 -10.57
N ASP A 398 26.47 4.09 -11.27
CA ASP A 398 26.30 3.09 -12.33
C ASP A 398 26.47 1.64 -11.81
N ILE A 399 26.64 1.45 -10.50
CA ILE A 399 26.85 0.14 -9.87
C ILE A 399 25.60 -0.22 -9.08
N GLY A 400 24.87 -1.24 -9.52
CA GLY A 400 23.63 -1.66 -8.88
C GLY A 400 22.96 -2.86 -9.53
N ILE A 401 21.87 -3.30 -8.91
CA ILE A 401 20.97 -4.33 -9.44
C ILE A 401 20.21 -3.73 -10.63
N LYS A 402 20.24 -4.46 -11.74
CA LYS A 402 19.57 -4.09 -12.98
C LYS A 402 18.21 -4.79 -13.08
N ASN A 403 17.13 -4.06 -12.82
CA ASN A 403 15.76 -4.57 -12.95
C ASN A 403 15.16 -4.17 -14.29
N GLU A 404 15.27 -5.06 -15.28
CA GLU A 404 14.67 -4.86 -16.60
C GLU A 404 13.34 -5.60 -16.71
N THR A 405 12.26 -4.86 -16.94
CA THR A 405 10.91 -5.37 -17.15
C THR A 405 10.43 -5.01 -18.55
N LYS A 406 9.72 -5.92 -19.22
CA LYS A 406 9.15 -5.69 -20.55
C LYS A 406 7.83 -6.43 -20.71
N LYS A 407 6.95 -5.85 -21.51
CA LYS A 407 5.73 -6.52 -21.99
C LYS A 407 6.13 -7.64 -22.96
N SER A 408 5.44 -8.77 -22.89
CA SER A 408 5.66 -9.94 -23.77
C SER A 408 4.36 -10.72 -23.96
N ASP A 409 4.38 -11.78 -24.76
CA ASP A 409 3.24 -12.70 -24.88
C ASP A 409 3.16 -13.71 -23.71
N MET A 410 4.16 -13.72 -22.82
CA MET A 410 4.17 -14.55 -21.62
C MET A 410 3.46 -13.83 -20.47
N VAL A 411 2.20 -14.18 -20.26
CA VAL A 411 1.34 -13.57 -19.24
C VAL A 411 0.82 -14.64 -18.29
N VAL A 412 0.92 -14.38 -16.99
CA VAL A 412 0.31 -15.20 -15.94
C VAL A 412 -0.92 -14.45 -15.41
N ASP A 413 -2.10 -15.08 -15.46
CA ASP A 413 -3.30 -14.56 -14.81
C ASP A 413 -3.44 -15.16 -13.42
N PHE A 414 -3.13 -14.38 -12.38
CA PHE A 414 -3.23 -14.82 -10.99
C PHE A 414 -4.67 -14.98 -10.49
N GLY A 415 -5.67 -14.58 -11.27
CA GLY A 415 -7.08 -14.88 -10.99
C GLY A 415 -7.54 -16.22 -11.56
N ASP A 416 -6.73 -16.87 -12.40
CA ASP A 416 -7.02 -18.20 -12.96
C ASP A 416 -6.14 -19.25 -12.26
N GLY A 417 -6.75 -20.08 -11.40
CA GLY A 417 -6.03 -21.13 -10.67
C GLY A 417 -5.34 -20.69 -9.36
N PHE A 418 -5.95 -19.79 -8.59
CA PHE A 418 -5.46 -19.39 -7.26
C PHE A 418 -5.98 -20.30 -6.13
N GLU A 419 -5.30 -20.25 -4.98
CA GLU A 419 -5.70 -20.89 -3.74
C GLU A 419 -5.73 -19.85 -2.61
N ILE A 420 -6.78 -19.86 -1.80
CA ILE A 420 -6.84 -19.05 -0.58
C ILE A 420 -6.25 -19.91 0.53
N VAL A 421 -5.08 -19.51 1.03
CA VAL A 421 -4.28 -20.32 1.96
C VAL A 421 -4.33 -19.82 3.39
N SER A 422 -4.85 -18.61 3.64
CA SER A 422 -4.97 -18.04 4.99
C SER A 422 -5.99 -16.89 5.01
N GLY A 423 -6.57 -16.67 6.19
CA GLY A 423 -7.47 -15.56 6.49
C GLY A 423 -7.95 -15.66 7.93
N GLU A 424 -7.33 -14.92 8.84
CA GLU A 424 -7.55 -15.06 10.30
C GLU A 424 -9.04 -14.97 10.71
N TYR A 425 -9.80 -14.11 10.02
CA TYR A 425 -11.22 -13.90 10.29
C TYR A 425 -12.15 -14.94 9.63
N LEU A 426 -11.63 -15.79 8.74
CA LEU A 426 -12.38 -16.87 8.08
C LEU A 426 -12.43 -18.16 8.93
N GLY A 427 -11.66 -18.22 10.03
CA GLY A 427 -11.62 -19.37 10.93
C GLY A 427 -11.34 -20.68 10.18
N ASP A 428 -12.15 -21.70 10.48
CA ASP A 428 -11.98 -23.05 9.91
C ASP A 428 -12.44 -23.18 8.44
N GLU A 429 -12.98 -22.13 7.82
CA GLU A 429 -13.35 -22.16 6.39
C GLU A 429 -12.12 -22.24 5.46
N VAL A 430 -10.95 -21.82 5.95
CA VAL A 430 -9.67 -21.89 5.24
C VAL A 430 -8.66 -22.61 6.13
N VAL A 431 -8.28 -23.82 5.72
CA VAL A 431 -7.24 -24.59 6.41
C VAL A 431 -5.89 -24.20 5.83
N GLU A 432 -5.04 -23.61 6.68
CA GLU A 432 -3.69 -23.24 6.26
C GLU A 432 -2.86 -24.50 5.92
N PRO A 433 -2.17 -24.51 4.77
CA PRO A 433 -1.33 -25.64 4.40
C PRO A 433 -0.07 -25.71 5.28
N SER A 434 0.38 -26.92 5.60
CA SER A 434 1.51 -27.15 6.52
C SER A 434 2.82 -26.48 6.08
N TRP A 435 3.03 -26.31 4.78
CA TRP A 435 4.22 -25.62 4.27
C TRP A 435 4.28 -24.14 4.66
N LEU A 436 3.15 -23.50 4.93
CA LEU A 436 3.11 -22.10 5.33
C LEU A 436 3.76 -21.87 6.70
N ASN A 437 3.82 -22.93 7.52
CA ASN A 437 4.46 -22.95 8.82
C ASN A 437 5.93 -23.40 8.78
N PHE A 438 6.52 -23.61 7.60
CA PHE A 438 7.94 -23.93 7.48
C PHE A 438 8.79 -22.65 7.50
N PHE A 439 9.41 -22.40 8.66
CA PHE A 439 10.09 -21.13 8.98
C PHE A 439 11.61 -21.14 8.71
N ARG A 440 12.10 -22.04 7.84
CA ARG A 440 13.53 -22.12 7.47
C ARG A 440 13.74 -21.72 6.01
N GLN A 441 14.97 -21.82 5.51
CA GLN A 441 15.32 -21.44 4.14
C GLN A 441 14.62 -22.29 3.09
N TRP A 442 14.09 -21.61 2.08
CA TRP A 442 13.54 -22.15 0.85
C TRP A 442 14.56 -22.03 -0.25
N GLY A 443 15.20 -23.13 -0.64
CA GLY A 443 16.13 -23.15 -1.76
C GLY A 443 17.61 -23.26 -1.35
N PRO A 444 18.49 -23.54 -2.33
CA PRO A 444 19.91 -23.77 -2.09
C PRO A 444 20.63 -22.54 -1.55
N LYS A 445 21.74 -22.80 -0.85
CA LYS A 445 22.79 -21.81 -0.62
C LYS A 445 23.85 -21.93 -1.71
N ILE A 446 24.06 -20.84 -2.44
CA ILE A 446 25.07 -20.72 -3.48
C ILE A 446 26.09 -19.68 -3.00
N THR A 447 27.38 -19.99 -3.09
CA THR A 447 28.45 -19.02 -2.79
C THR A 447 29.21 -18.72 -4.08
N TYR A 448 29.37 -17.44 -4.40
CA TYR A 448 30.16 -17.00 -5.54
C TYR A 448 31.59 -16.69 -5.08
N ASP A 449 32.59 -17.16 -5.83
CA ASP A 449 34.01 -16.87 -5.56
C ASP A 449 34.41 -15.49 -6.13
N LEU A 450 33.67 -14.46 -5.73
CA LEU A 450 33.89 -13.06 -6.11
C LEU A 450 34.50 -12.24 -4.97
N GLY A 451 34.66 -12.84 -3.79
CA GLY A 451 35.10 -12.15 -2.57
C GLY A 451 36.47 -11.49 -2.70
N GLU A 452 37.40 -12.05 -3.49
CA GLU A 452 38.70 -11.43 -3.74
C GLU A 452 38.63 -10.21 -4.67
N GLU A 453 37.78 -10.25 -5.70
CA GLU A 453 37.62 -9.13 -6.64
C GLU A 453 36.88 -7.95 -6.00
N LEU A 454 35.85 -8.23 -5.19
CA LEU A 454 35.11 -7.19 -4.47
C LEU A 454 35.96 -6.51 -3.39
N LYS A 455 36.88 -7.24 -2.75
CA LYS A 455 37.88 -6.65 -1.84
C LYS A 455 38.87 -5.72 -2.55
N LYS A 456 39.14 -5.92 -3.84
CA LYS A 456 39.96 -4.99 -4.64
C LYS A 456 39.19 -3.71 -4.96
N LEU A 457 37.89 -3.81 -5.22
CA LEU A 457 36.99 -2.68 -5.46
C LEU A 457 36.82 -1.76 -4.24
N ASP A 458 36.64 -2.32 -3.04
CA ASP A 458 36.53 -1.52 -1.80
C ASP A 458 37.82 -0.73 -1.48
N LYS A 459 38.99 -1.23 -1.89
CA LYS A 459 40.26 -0.49 -1.78
C LYS A 459 40.35 0.72 -2.72
N VAL A 460 39.61 0.69 -3.84
CA VAL A 460 39.59 1.77 -4.84
C VAL A 460 38.47 2.77 -4.53
N ILE A 461 37.35 2.30 -3.99
CA ILE A 461 36.19 3.12 -3.59
C ILE A 461 35.85 2.79 -2.13
N PRO A 462 36.56 3.39 -1.15
CA PRO A 462 36.34 3.10 0.26
C PRO A 462 34.91 3.43 0.69
N GLY A 463 34.21 2.44 1.26
CA GLY A 463 32.84 2.60 1.74
C GLY A 463 31.74 2.26 0.72
N LEU A 464 32.10 1.62 -0.40
CA LEU A 464 31.15 1.09 -1.36
C LEU A 464 30.34 -0.05 -0.73
N LYS A 465 29.05 0.18 -0.45
CA LYS A 465 28.12 -0.87 -0.03
C LYS A 465 27.60 -1.62 -1.24
N LEU A 466 28.03 -2.87 -1.39
CA LEU A 466 27.61 -3.78 -2.43
C LEU A 466 26.45 -4.68 -1.94
N PRO A 467 25.49 -5.02 -2.81
CA PRO A 467 24.45 -6.01 -2.48
C PRO A 467 25.06 -7.36 -2.07
N ASN A 468 24.46 -8.04 -1.08
CA ASN A 468 24.94 -9.34 -0.61
C ASN A 468 24.81 -10.43 -1.69
N GLU A 469 23.88 -10.23 -2.62
CA GLU A 469 23.60 -11.06 -3.79
C GLU A 469 24.83 -11.21 -4.71
N LEU A 470 25.82 -10.31 -4.62
CA LEU A 470 27.10 -10.43 -5.34
C LEU A 470 28.06 -11.46 -4.74
N LEU A 471 27.84 -11.88 -3.49
CA LEU A 471 28.70 -12.86 -2.78
C LEU A 471 28.12 -14.27 -2.80
N GLY A 472 26.85 -14.42 -3.13
CA GLY A 472 26.13 -15.68 -3.13
C GLY A 472 24.61 -15.49 -3.10
N GLU A 473 23.89 -16.60 -3.19
CA GLU A 473 22.44 -16.68 -3.01
C GLU A 473 22.14 -17.54 -1.78
N GLU A 474 21.13 -17.15 -1.01
CA GLU A 474 20.58 -17.98 0.06
C GLU A 474 19.07 -17.95 -0.04
N GLY A 475 18.47 -19.12 -0.13
CA GLY A 475 17.02 -19.28 -0.18
C GLY A 475 16.30 -18.54 0.96
N PRO A 476 15.22 -17.79 0.70
CA PRO A 476 14.58 -16.96 1.70
C PRO A 476 13.80 -17.80 2.70
N THR A 477 13.42 -17.17 3.80
CA THR A 477 12.48 -17.79 4.72
C THR A 477 11.06 -17.76 4.16
N GLY A 478 10.21 -18.67 4.64
CA GLY A 478 8.81 -18.78 4.20
C GLY A 478 7.97 -17.52 4.48
N PRO A 479 6.79 -17.41 3.84
CA PRO A 479 6.00 -16.16 3.81
C PRO A 479 5.68 -15.57 5.18
N LYS A 480 5.36 -16.40 6.18
CA LYS A 480 5.02 -15.96 7.56
C LYS A 480 6.16 -15.26 8.31
N LEU A 481 7.41 -15.46 7.89
CA LEU A 481 8.55 -14.74 8.47
C LEU A 481 8.80 -13.39 7.80
N LYS A 482 8.12 -13.10 6.68
CA LYS A 482 8.22 -11.78 6.06
C LYS A 482 7.36 -10.78 6.84
N ARG A 483 7.93 -9.59 7.09
CA ARG A 483 7.29 -8.52 7.88
C ARG A 483 5.93 -8.09 7.32
N ASN A 484 5.72 -8.23 6.03
CA ASN A 484 4.48 -7.89 5.34
C ASN A 484 3.35 -8.91 5.53
N TRP A 485 3.62 -10.13 6.02
CA TRP A 485 2.56 -11.14 6.21
C TRP A 485 1.46 -10.66 7.18
N ASN A 486 1.87 -10.10 8.33
CA ASN A 486 0.96 -9.51 9.31
C ASN A 486 1.03 -7.97 9.37
N GLY A 487 1.98 -7.36 8.63
CA GLY A 487 2.25 -5.92 8.64
C GLY A 487 1.53 -5.14 7.55
N ASP A 488 1.89 -3.86 7.39
CA ASP A 488 1.27 -2.92 6.43
C ASP A 488 2.14 -2.70 5.17
N GLU A 489 2.75 -3.77 4.66
CA GLU A 489 3.88 -3.69 3.72
C GLU A 489 5.00 -2.74 4.23
N VAL A 490 6.14 -2.67 3.54
CA VAL A 490 7.25 -1.77 3.92
C VAL A 490 7.68 -0.89 2.76
#